data_AF-A0A524GV17-F1
#
_entry.id   AF-A0A524GV17-F1
#
_cell.length_a   1.000
_cell.length_b   1.000
_cell.length_c   1.000
_cell.angle_alpha   90.00
_cell.angle_beta   90.00
_cell.angle_gamma   90.00
#
_symmetry.space_group_name_H-M   'P 1'
#
loop_
_entity.id
_entity.type
_entity.pdbx_description
1 polymer ?
#
loop_
_entity_poly.entity_id
_entity_poly.type
_entity_poly.pdbx_seq_one_letter_code
_entity_poly.pdbx_strand_id
1 'polypeptide(L)'
;MTKKRNARHWDAPQLHADHPRPVTRRQFVAQGFMTGAAYTVGGGALGMLPASAMAALSGDVELMKTVTCQITDGAGKIPFICFDLAGGGNIAGSNVLVGGQGGQSDFLSTAGYDKMGLPGDMVPGLNDTNGIPFANFDLGLGFHLDSAYRRGIQASITPGTELFVNGAIIPARSDNDTGNNPHNPMYGIARAGAKGNILTLTGSSNSD
;
A
#
# COMPACT_ATOMS: atom_id res chain seq x y z
N MET A 1 55.16 -35.35 3.69
CA MET A 1 54.79 -34.75 2.39
C MET A 1 55.26 -33.31 2.36
N THR A 2 56.13 -32.97 1.41
CA THR A 2 56.75 -31.65 1.27
C THR A 2 55.71 -30.64 0.77
N LYS A 3 55.41 -29.61 1.57
CA LYS A 3 54.47 -28.54 1.19
C LYS A 3 55.04 -27.77 -0.01
N LYS A 4 54.33 -27.76 -1.14
CA LYS A 4 54.73 -26.97 -2.32
C LYS A 4 54.83 -25.49 -1.92
N ARG A 5 56.00 -24.87 -2.09
CA ARG A 5 56.17 -23.41 -2.06
C ARG A 5 55.16 -22.84 -3.08
N ASN A 6 54.25 -21.97 -2.63
CA ASN A 6 53.22 -21.28 -3.44
C ASN A 6 51.80 -21.89 -3.48
N ALA A 7 51.34 -22.57 -2.43
CA ALA A 7 49.90 -22.77 -2.24
C ALA A 7 49.25 -21.43 -1.82
N ARG A 8 48.40 -20.84 -2.67
CA ARG A 8 47.63 -19.62 -2.35
C ARG A 8 46.66 -19.89 -1.18
N HIS A 9 46.43 -18.88 -0.34
CA HIS A 9 45.43 -18.95 0.73
C HIS A 9 44.02 -19.11 0.13
N TRP A 10 43.17 -19.94 0.73
CA TRP A 10 41.85 -20.29 0.16
C TRP A 10 40.92 -19.08 0.03
N ASP A 11 41.00 -18.13 0.95
CA ASP A 11 40.21 -16.88 0.91
C ASP A 11 40.85 -15.76 0.07
N ALA A 12 41.98 -16.02 -0.60
CA ALA A 12 42.59 -14.99 -1.44
C ALA A 12 41.76 -14.79 -2.72
N PRO A 13 41.44 -13.54 -3.11
CA PRO A 13 40.73 -13.28 -4.35
C PRO A 13 41.50 -13.85 -5.54
N GLN A 14 40.80 -14.56 -6.43
CA GLN A 14 41.40 -15.11 -7.63
C GLN A 14 41.71 -13.97 -8.62
N LEU A 15 43.00 -13.70 -8.81
CA LEU A 15 43.48 -12.72 -9.78
C LEU A 15 43.75 -13.42 -11.12
N HIS A 16 43.05 -12.99 -12.18
CA HIS A 16 43.32 -13.42 -13.55
C HIS A 16 44.64 -12.80 -14.03
N ALA A 17 45.47 -13.56 -14.74
CA ALA A 17 46.79 -13.09 -15.18
C ALA A 17 46.71 -11.84 -16.07
N ASP A 18 45.63 -11.73 -16.85
CA ASP A 18 45.42 -10.66 -17.83
C ASP A 18 44.64 -9.45 -17.29
N HIS A 19 44.23 -9.48 -16.02
CA HIS A 19 43.51 -8.38 -15.36
C HIS A 19 44.27 -7.88 -14.12
N PRO A 20 45.43 -7.23 -14.31
CA PRO A 20 46.17 -6.63 -13.19
C PRO A 20 45.36 -5.50 -12.55
N ARG A 21 45.54 -5.31 -11.24
CA ARG A 21 44.96 -4.15 -10.53
C ARG A 21 45.40 -2.85 -11.23
N PRO A 22 44.47 -1.94 -11.56
CA PRO A 22 44.82 -0.63 -12.10
C PRO A 22 45.73 0.13 -11.12
N VAL A 23 46.92 0.51 -11.58
CA VAL A 23 47.89 1.29 -10.79
C VAL A 23 48.22 2.63 -11.42
N THR A 24 47.84 2.82 -12.68
CA THR A 24 48.07 4.07 -13.42
C THR A 24 46.76 4.77 -13.76
N ARG A 25 46.82 6.10 -13.91
CA ARG A 25 45.66 6.93 -14.31
C ARG A 25 44.96 6.40 -15.56
N ARG A 26 45.73 5.99 -16.58
CA ARG A 26 45.17 5.44 -17.84
C ARG A 26 44.40 4.12 -17.60
N GLN A 27 44.87 3.27 -16.68
CA GLN A 27 44.19 2.03 -16.34
C GLN A 27 42.88 2.28 -15.57
N PHE A 28 42.84 3.28 -14.69
CA PHE A 28 41.59 3.68 -14.01
C PHE A 28 40.55 4.23 -14.99
N VAL A 29 40.97 4.98 -16.01
CA VAL A 29 40.08 5.45 -17.10
C VAL A 29 39.58 4.27 -17.94
N ALA A 30 40.46 3.36 -18.35
CA ALA A 30 40.10 2.20 -19.18
C ALA A 30 39.10 1.25 -18.49
N GLN A 31 39.10 1.20 -17.15
CA GLN A 31 38.16 0.41 -16.35
C GLN A 31 36.87 1.17 -16.02
N GLY A 32 36.67 2.40 -16.50
CA GLY A 32 35.46 3.20 -16.25
C GLY A 32 35.34 3.74 -14.81
N PHE A 33 36.34 3.53 -13.95
CA PHE A 33 36.26 3.95 -12.55
C PHE A 33 36.31 5.48 -12.36
N MET A 34 36.86 6.22 -13.33
CA MET A 34 36.81 7.69 -13.30
C MET A 34 35.44 8.28 -13.69
N THR A 35 34.67 7.60 -14.52
CA THR A 35 33.33 8.04 -14.96
C THR A 35 32.21 7.46 -14.09
N GLY A 36 32.45 6.35 -13.39
CA GLY A 36 31.46 5.72 -12.48
C GLY A 36 30.99 6.64 -11.35
N ALA A 37 31.87 7.49 -10.82
CA ALA A 37 31.49 8.47 -9.79
C ALA A 37 30.45 9.49 -10.28
N ALA A 38 30.52 9.88 -11.56
CA ALA A 38 29.53 10.78 -12.15
C ALA A 38 28.15 10.12 -12.28
N TYR A 39 28.11 8.81 -12.53
CA TYR A 39 26.86 8.05 -12.62
C TYR A 39 26.17 7.92 -11.26
N THR A 40 26.93 7.68 -10.18
CA THR A 40 26.37 7.60 -8.82
C THR A 40 25.89 8.95 -8.30
N VAL A 41 26.55 10.05 -8.65
CA VAL A 41 26.18 11.40 -8.19
C VAL A 41 25.03 11.96 -9.03
N GLY A 42 24.99 11.70 -10.34
CA GLY A 42 23.95 12.20 -11.24
C GLY A 42 22.54 11.73 -10.88
N GLY A 43 22.38 10.45 -10.50
CA GLY A 43 21.10 9.92 -10.05
C GLY A 43 20.64 10.49 -8.71
N GLY A 44 21.57 10.74 -7.78
CA GLY A 44 21.27 11.32 -6.47
C GLY A 44 20.88 12.80 -6.53
N ALA A 45 21.49 13.56 -7.45
CA ALA A 45 21.20 14.99 -7.61
C ALA A 45 19.79 15.25 -8.15
N LEU A 46 19.28 14.41 -9.06
CA LEU A 46 17.88 14.51 -9.51
C LEU A 46 16.87 14.18 -8.40
N GLY A 47 17.24 13.32 -7.44
CA GLY A 47 16.41 13.03 -6.26
C GLY A 47 16.40 14.13 -5.20
N MET A 48 17.28 15.14 -5.30
CA MET A 48 17.34 16.30 -4.40
C MET A 48 16.63 17.54 -4.96
N LEU A 49 16.18 17.50 -6.22
CA LEU A 49 15.24 18.49 -6.72
C LEU A 49 13.93 18.29 -5.93
N PRO A 50 13.33 19.36 -5.39
CA PRO A 50 12.14 19.22 -4.56
C PRO A 50 11.08 18.45 -5.35
N ALA A 51 10.59 17.36 -4.77
CA ALA A 51 9.31 16.79 -5.15
C ALA A 51 8.20 17.77 -4.72
N SER A 52 8.19 18.98 -5.28
CA SER A 52 6.95 19.72 -5.43
C SER A 52 6.05 18.78 -6.23
N ALA A 53 5.13 18.13 -5.54
CA ALA A 53 4.12 17.29 -6.14
C ALA A 53 3.56 18.04 -7.36
N MET A 54 3.78 17.48 -8.54
CA MET A 54 3.22 17.94 -9.80
C MET A 54 1.71 17.64 -9.78
N ALA A 55 0.99 18.29 -8.87
CA ALA A 55 -0.45 18.14 -8.71
C ALA A 55 -1.23 19.12 -9.58
N ALA A 56 -0.56 20.17 -10.10
CA ALA A 56 -1.17 21.12 -11.01
C ALA A 56 -1.22 20.55 -12.43
N LEU A 57 -2.42 20.49 -13.01
CA LEU A 57 -2.63 20.19 -14.41
C LEU A 57 -2.01 21.30 -15.26
N SER A 58 -1.56 20.96 -16.48
CA SER A 58 -1.15 21.99 -17.44
C SER A 58 -2.36 22.87 -17.81
N GLY A 59 -2.12 24.15 -18.10
CA GLY A 59 -3.19 25.13 -18.24
C GLY A 59 -4.20 24.81 -19.37
N ASP A 60 -3.76 24.12 -20.42
CA ASP A 60 -4.61 23.57 -21.47
C ASP A 60 -5.53 22.44 -20.96
N VAL A 61 -5.01 21.57 -20.10
CA VAL A 61 -5.78 20.47 -19.49
C VAL A 61 -6.77 21.00 -18.45
N GLU A 62 -6.41 22.04 -17.69
CA GLU A 62 -7.33 22.71 -16.76
C GLU A 62 -8.49 23.40 -17.51
N LEU A 63 -8.20 24.00 -18.67
CA LEU A 63 -9.22 24.59 -19.53
C LEU A 63 -10.14 23.50 -20.12
N MET A 64 -9.58 22.37 -20.56
CA MET A 64 -10.38 21.24 -21.03
C MET A 64 -11.24 20.63 -19.91
N LYS A 65 -10.71 20.51 -18.69
CA LYS A 65 -11.45 20.04 -17.50
C LYS A 65 -12.71 20.86 -17.28
N THR A 66 -12.60 22.19 -17.33
CA THR A 66 -13.68 23.11 -16.98
C THR A 66 -14.64 23.41 -18.14
N VAL A 67 -14.12 23.66 -19.35
CA VAL A 67 -14.90 24.15 -20.49
C VAL A 67 -15.44 23.01 -21.36
N THR A 68 -14.61 22.01 -21.64
CA THR A 68 -14.97 20.93 -22.59
C THR A 68 -15.62 19.76 -21.87
N CYS A 69 -15.00 19.29 -20.79
CA CYS A 69 -15.40 18.08 -20.09
C CYS A 69 -16.31 18.35 -18.88
N GLN A 70 -16.39 19.60 -18.40
CA GLN A 70 -17.22 20.02 -17.25
C GLN A 70 -17.01 19.10 -16.02
N ILE A 71 -15.76 18.69 -15.81
CA ILE A 71 -15.36 17.80 -14.71
C ILE A 71 -15.26 18.64 -13.43
N THR A 72 -16.24 18.48 -12.54
CA THR A 72 -16.26 19.10 -11.21
C THR A 72 -15.81 18.11 -10.15
N ASP A 73 -14.83 18.46 -9.32
CA ASP A 73 -14.25 17.55 -8.32
C ASP A 73 -15.32 16.93 -7.41
N GLY A 74 -15.34 15.59 -7.38
CA GLY A 74 -16.17 14.79 -6.46
C GLY A 74 -17.67 14.76 -6.72
N ALA A 75 -18.22 15.34 -7.80
CA ALA A 75 -19.67 15.41 -8.04
C ALA A 75 -20.49 15.96 -6.83
N GLY A 76 -19.87 16.72 -5.93
CA GLY A 76 -20.46 17.16 -4.65
C GLY A 76 -20.66 16.04 -3.62
N LYS A 77 -19.97 14.90 -3.77
CA LYS A 77 -19.98 13.73 -2.89
C LYS A 77 -18.62 13.58 -2.19
N ILE A 78 -18.62 12.87 -1.06
CA ILE A 78 -17.42 12.62 -0.26
C ILE A 78 -16.48 11.68 -1.05
N PRO A 79 -15.21 12.03 -1.27
CA PRO A 79 -14.25 11.12 -1.88
C PRO A 79 -14.00 9.93 -0.96
N PHE A 80 -13.90 8.74 -1.51
CA PHE A 80 -13.66 7.52 -0.75
C PHE A 80 -12.69 6.58 -1.47
N ILE A 81 -12.05 5.72 -0.70
CA ILE A 81 -11.20 4.63 -1.19
C ILE A 81 -11.90 3.33 -0.81
N CYS A 82 -12.04 2.42 -1.78
CA CYS A 82 -12.62 1.10 -1.56
C CYS A 82 -11.53 0.04 -1.61
N PHE A 83 -11.44 -0.76 -0.55
CA PHE A 83 -10.68 -2.01 -0.55
C PHE A 83 -11.67 -3.16 -0.74
N ASP A 84 -11.47 -3.96 -1.78
CA ASP A 84 -12.30 -5.12 -2.09
C ASP A 84 -11.52 -6.43 -1.83
N LEU A 85 -12.25 -7.54 -1.69
CA LEU A 85 -11.72 -8.88 -1.46
C LEU A 85 -10.94 -9.45 -2.66
N ALA A 86 -11.00 -8.80 -3.83
CA ALA A 86 -10.25 -9.20 -5.01
C ALA A 86 -8.74 -9.26 -4.69
N GLY A 87 -8.18 -10.48 -4.67
CA GLY A 87 -6.77 -10.73 -4.33
C GLY A 87 -6.53 -11.39 -2.97
N GLY A 88 -7.58 -11.86 -2.26
CA GLY A 88 -7.45 -12.71 -1.08
C GLY A 88 -7.00 -11.99 0.19
N GLY A 89 -7.18 -10.66 0.25
CA GLY A 89 -6.82 -9.87 1.43
C GLY A 89 -7.73 -10.16 2.62
N ASN A 90 -7.15 -10.43 3.79
CA ASN A 90 -7.91 -10.64 5.03
C ASN A 90 -8.41 -9.31 5.62
N ILE A 91 -9.47 -8.73 5.03
CA ILE A 91 -10.04 -7.45 5.43
C ILE A 91 -10.78 -7.58 6.78
N ALA A 92 -11.75 -8.49 6.86
CA ALA A 92 -12.64 -8.64 8.02
C ALA A 92 -12.03 -9.38 9.22
N GLY A 93 -10.94 -10.14 9.03
CA GLY A 93 -10.36 -10.95 10.09
C GLY A 93 -9.25 -10.27 10.87
N SER A 94 -8.27 -9.65 10.20
CA SER A 94 -7.09 -9.07 10.88
C SER A 94 -6.94 -7.56 10.73
N ASN A 95 -7.85 -6.90 9.98
CA ASN A 95 -7.75 -5.46 9.74
C ASN A 95 -8.96 -4.72 10.30
N VAL A 96 -10.14 -4.87 9.70
CA VAL A 96 -11.34 -4.10 10.01
C VAL A 96 -12.27 -4.92 10.90
N LEU A 97 -12.76 -4.33 11.99
CA LEU A 97 -13.68 -4.98 12.91
C LEU A 97 -15.00 -5.30 12.22
N VAL A 98 -15.52 -6.51 12.43
CA VAL A 98 -16.89 -6.88 12.04
C VAL A 98 -17.66 -7.24 13.30
N GLY A 99 -18.83 -6.61 13.46
CA GLY A 99 -19.75 -6.86 14.56
C GLY A 99 -21.04 -7.54 14.09
N GLY A 100 -21.96 -7.70 15.04
CA GLY A 100 -23.30 -8.21 14.84
C GLY A 100 -24.26 -7.19 14.23
N GLN A 101 -25.55 -7.37 14.48
CA GLN A 101 -26.61 -6.53 13.90
C GLN A 101 -26.54 -5.08 14.40
N GLY A 102 -25.98 -4.85 15.58
CA GLY A 102 -25.78 -3.50 16.13
C GLY A 102 -24.61 -2.72 15.51
N GLY A 103 -23.90 -3.30 14.52
CA GLY A 103 -22.75 -2.68 13.87
C GLY A 103 -21.42 -3.06 14.53
N GLN A 104 -20.35 -2.34 14.23
CA GLN A 104 -18.98 -2.73 14.65
C GLN A 104 -18.75 -2.74 16.17
N SER A 105 -19.54 -1.98 16.94
CA SER A 105 -19.46 -1.97 18.41
C SER A 105 -20.28 -3.09 19.07
N ASP A 106 -21.13 -3.77 18.31
CA ASP A 106 -21.81 -5.00 18.74
C ASP A 106 -20.87 -6.18 18.47
N PHE A 107 -19.88 -6.36 19.35
CA PHE A 107 -18.81 -7.33 19.12
C PHE A 107 -19.33 -8.77 19.02
N LEU A 108 -18.76 -9.53 18.09
CA LEU A 108 -19.02 -10.97 17.99
C LEU A 108 -18.49 -11.71 19.21
N SER A 109 -18.99 -12.93 19.43
CA SER A 109 -18.43 -13.82 20.44
C SER A 109 -17.00 -14.24 20.06
N THR A 110 -16.24 -14.73 21.04
CA THR A 110 -14.89 -15.28 20.81
C THR A 110 -14.90 -16.35 19.71
N ALA A 111 -15.90 -17.23 19.70
CA ALA A 111 -16.07 -18.24 18.66
C ALA A 111 -16.46 -17.64 17.29
N GLY A 112 -17.06 -16.45 17.26
CA GLY A 112 -17.34 -15.71 16.03
C GLY A 112 -16.06 -15.13 15.42
N TYR A 113 -15.21 -14.52 16.25
CA TYR A 113 -13.90 -13.99 15.84
C TYR A 113 -12.89 -15.09 15.51
N ASP A 114 -12.95 -16.24 16.19
CA ASP A 114 -12.13 -17.42 15.87
C ASP A 114 -12.37 -17.92 14.43
N LYS A 115 -13.64 -17.89 13.96
CA LYS A 115 -13.96 -18.18 12.55
C LYS A 115 -13.37 -17.18 11.56
N MET A 116 -13.01 -15.98 12.00
CA MET A 116 -12.33 -14.96 11.20
C MET A 116 -10.80 -15.04 11.33
N GLY A 117 -10.28 -16.01 12.08
CA GLY A 117 -8.85 -16.25 12.27
C GLY A 117 -8.20 -15.40 13.36
N LEU A 118 -8.99 -14.85 14.28
CA LEU A 118 -8.46 -14.10 15.43
C LEU A 118 -8.21 -15.03 16.62
N PRO A 119 -7.04 -14.92 17.28
CA PRO A 119 -6.79 -15.57 18.55
C PRO A 119 -7.81 -15.14 19.62
N GLY A 120 -8.25 -16.09 20.45
CA GLY A 120 -9.29 -15.85 21.46
C GLY A 120 -8.90 -14.86 22.57
N ASP A 121 -7.61 -14.60 22.74
CA ASP A 121 -7.02 -13.62 23.67
C ASP A 121 -6.77 -12.24 23.04
N MET A 122 -6.99 -12.09 21.73
CA MET A 122 -6.83 -10.83 20.97
C MET A 122 -8.17 -10.29 20.44
N VAL A 123 -9.30 -10.68 21.06
CA VAL A 123 -10.63 -10.27 20.60
C VAL A 123 -10.97 -8.83 21.01
N PRO A 124 -11.76 -8.11 20.19
CA PRO A 124 -12.35 -6.83 20.56
C PRO A 124 -13.08 -6.88 21.91
N GLY A 125 -12.85 -5.88 22.77
CA GLY A 125 -13.36 -5.84 24.15
C GLY A 125 -12.32 -6.26 25.21
N LEU A 126 -11.19 -6.81 24.80
CA LEU A 126 -10.01 -7.02 25.64
C LEU A 126 -8.94 -5.95 25.37
N ASN A 127 -7.92 -5.93 26.23
CA ASN A 127 -6.73 -5.08 26.10
C ASN A 127 -5.48 -5.95 25.96
N ASP A 128 -4.47 -5.41 25.27
CA ASP A 128 -3.14 -6.01 25.19
C ASP A 128 -2.41 -5.98 26.56
N THR A 129 -1.20 -6.54 26.59
CA THR A 129 -0.36 -6.55 27.80
C THR A 129 -0.02 -5.15 28.32
N ASN A 130 -0.06 -4.13 27.47
CA ASN A 130 0.20 -2.74 27.81
C ASN A 130 -1.07 -1.96 28.20
N GLY A 131 -2.24 -2.62 28.23
CA GLY A 131 -3.53 -2.00 28.55
C GLY A 131 -4.18 -1.25 27.37
N ILE A 132 -3.68 -1.42 26.15
CA ILE A 132 -4.22 -0.81 24.93
C ILE A 132 -5.36 -1.69 24.40
N PRO A 133 -6.55 -1.13 24.11
CA PRO A 133 -7.67 -1.91 23.57
C PRO A 133 -7.34 -2.56 22.22
N PHE A 134 -7.79 -3.80 22.02
CA PHE A 134 -7.67 -4.48 20.72
C PHE A 134 -8.57 -3.90 19.62
N ALA A 135 -9.52 -3.04 19.99
CA ALA A 135 -10.42 -2.33 19.10
C ALA A 135 -10.06 -0.84 19.05
N ASN A 136 -9.93 -0.28 17.85
CA ASN A 136 -9.62 1.12 17.63
C ASN A 136 -10.64 1.78 16.67
N PHE A 137 -11.02 3.02 16.94
CA PHE A 137 -12.04 3.77 16.18
C PHE A 137 -11.56 5.18 15.78
N ASP A 138 -10.26 5.41 15.77
CA ASP A 138 -9.65 6.71 15.47
C ASP A 138 -9.92 7.25 14.06
N LEU A 139 -10.22 6.37 13.10
CA LEU A 139 -10.52 6.73 11.71
C LEU A 139 -12.03 6.67 11.38
N GLY A 140 -12.90 6.68 12.40
CA GLY A 140 -14.36 6.54 12.25
C GLY A 140 -14.85 5.14 11.84
N LEU A 141 -13.94 4.27 11.39
CA LEU A 141 -14.14 2.85 11.15
C LEU A 141 -13.42 2.03 12.23
N GLY A 142 -14.06 0.97 12.72
CA GLY A 142 -13.45 0.05 13.68
C GLY A 142 -12.33 -0.78 13.06
N PHE A 143 -11.14 -0.76 13.65
CA PHE A 143 -9.98 -1.56 13.28
C PHE A 143 -9.47 -2.41 14.45
N HIS A 144 -8.88 -3.57 14.14
CA HIS A 144 -8.03 -4.29 15.09
C HIS A 144 -6.77 -3.47 15.41
N LEU A 145 -6.27 -3.59 16.63
CA LEU A 145 -5.06 -2.89 17.10
C LEU A 145 -3.89 -3.04 16.12
N ASP A 146 -3.64 -4.27 15.65
CA ASP A 146 -2.55 -4.61 14.73
C ASP A 146 -2.93 -4.57 13.25
N SER A 147 -4.01 -3.86 12.89
CA SER A 147 -4.42 -3.66 11.50
C SER A 147 -3.34 -2.99 10.66
N ALA A 148 -2.93 -3.67 9.57
CA ALA A 148 -1.99 -3.13 8.60
C ALA A 148 -2.61 -1.96 7.81
N TYR A 149 -3.91 -2.03 7.54
CA TYR A 149 -4.64 -0.94 6.88
C TYR A 149 -4.61 0.32 7.72
N ARG A 150 -4.92 0.21 9.03
CA ARG A 150 -4.88 1.36 9.95
C ARG A 150 -3.48 1.97 10.00
N ARG A 151 -2.43 1.15 10.17
CA ARG A 151 -1.03 1.64 10.16
C ARG A 151 -0.67 2.35 8.85
N GLY A 152 -1.07 1.78 7.71
CA GLY A 152 -0.80 2.38 6.40
C GLY A 152 -1.49 3.73 6.22
N ILE A 153 -2.77 3.83 6.63
CA ILE A 153 -3.53 5.08 6.59
C ILE A 153 -2.86 6.12 7.51
N GLN A 154 -2.58 5.77 8.77
CA GLN A 154 -1.93 6.66 9.72
C GLN A 154 -0.55 7.14 9.25
N ALA A 155 0.21 6.29 8.58
CA ALA A 155 1.50 6.68 8.01
C ALA A 155 1.37 7.62 6.80
N SER A 156 0.19 7.67 6.17
CA SER A 156 -0.06 8.46 4.95
C SER A 156 -0.76 9.80 5.23
N ILE A 157 -1.54 9.88 6.31
CA ILE A 157 -2.30 11.09 6.66
C ILE A 157 -1.48 12.07 7.51
N THR A 158 -1.84 13.34 7.45
CA THR A 158 -1.29 14.37 8.35
C THR A 158 -2.02 14.32 9.70
N PRO A 159 -1.35 14.50 10.85
CA PRO A 159 -2.01 14.49 12.16
C PRO A 159 -3.20 15.44 12.24
N GLY A 160 -4.30 14.99 12.85
CA GLY A 160 -5.59 15.69 12.90
C GLY A 160 -6.53 15.36 11.72
N THR A 161 -6.00 14.77 10.64
CA THR A 161 -6.83 14.36 9.47
C THR A 161 -7.75 13.20 9.82
N GLU A 162 -7.35 12.35 10.77
CA GLU A 162 -8.12 11.20 11.25
C GLU A 162 -9.54 11.57 11.69
N LEU A 163 -9.74 12.78 12.23
CA LEU A 163 -11.05 13.30 12.65
C LEU A 163 -12.00 13.58 11.48
N PHE A 164 -11.46 13.71 10.26
CA PHE A 164 -12.21 13.95 9.03
C PHE A 164 -12.31 12.70 8.15
N VAL A 165 -11.80 11.57 8.63
CA VAL A 165 -11.93 10.27 7.97
C VAL A 165 -13.09 9.51 8.60
N ASN A 166 -13.87 8.85 7.76
CA ASN A 166 -14.89 7.90 8.17
C ASN A 166 -14.89 6.72 7.19
N GLY A 167 -15.48 5.61 7.57
CA GLY A 167 -15.56 4.43 6.73
C GLY A 167 -16.73 3.53 7.09
N ALA A 168 -16.94 2.54 6.24
CA ALA A 168 -17.88 1.45 6.49
C ALA A 168 -17.26 0.14 6.02
N ILE A 169 -17.63 -0.95 6.68
CA ILE A 169 -17.38 -2.30 6.22
C ILE A 169 -18.71 -2.92 5.76
N ILE A 170 -18.69 -3.56 4.61
CA ILE A 170 -19.84 -4.29 4.07
C ILE A 170 -19.44 -5.76 4.00
N PRO A 171 -19.82 -6.58 5.00
CA PRO A 171 -19.56 -8.01 4.96
C PRO A 171 -20.36 -8.63 3.82
N ALA A 172 -19.68 -9.22 2.85
CA ALA A 172 -20.29 -10.01 1.80
C ALA A 172 -19.78 -11.44 1.90
N ARG A 173 -20.70 -12.41 1.86
CA ARG A 173 -20.33 -13.83 1.74
C ARG A 173 -20.29 -14.18 0.27
N SER A 174 -19.14 -14.66 -0.20
CA SER A 174 -19.02 -15.30 -1.49
C SER A 174 -18.58 -16.74 -1.28
N ASP A 175 -19.28 -17.68 -1.91
CA ASP A 175 -18.89 -19.10 -1.89
C ASP A 175 -17.81 -19.41 -2.96
N ASN A 176 -17.31 -18.38 -3.67
CA ASN A 176 -16.42 -18.55 -4.81
C ASN A 176 -15.31 -17.49 -4.84
N ASP A 177 -14.11 -17.89 -4.39
CA ASP A 177 -12.87 -17.12 -4.54
C ASP A 177 -12.37 -17.21 -5.99
N THR A 178 -13.07 -16.54 -6.90
CA THR A 178 -12.67 -16.41 -8.31
C THR A 178 -12.23 -14.99 -8.60
N GLY A 179 -11.40 -14.82 -9.63
CA GLY A 179 -10.87 -13.52 -10.04
C GLY A 179 -11.93 -12.47 -10.43
N ASN A 180 -13.19 -12.87 -10.63
CA ASN A 180 -14.31 -11.94 -10.81
C ASN A 180 -15.12 -11.88 -9.52
N ASN A 181 -14.96 -10.81 -8.74
CA ASN A 181 -15.69 -10.65 -7.48
C ASN A 181 -17.01 -9.88 -7.71
N PRO A 182 -18.18 -10.54 -7.69
CA PRO A 182 -19.47 -9.88 -7.88
C PRO A 182 -19.85 -8.98 -6.69
N HIS A 183 -19.09 -9.05 -5.59
CA HIS A 183 -19.33 -8.27 -4.38
C HIS A 183 -18.54 -6.98 -4.30
N ASN A 184 -17.85 -6.57 -5.38
CA ASN A 184 -17.19 -5.27 -5.39
C ASN A 184 -18.24 -4.15 -5.19
N PRO A 185 -18.21 -3.43 -4.06
CA PRO A 185 -19.25 -2.46 -3.72
C PRO A 185 -19.24 -1.25 -4.67
N MET A 186 -18.18 -1.05 -5.45
CA MET A 186 -18.09 0.00 -6.46
C MET A 186 -19.23 -0.08 -7.48
N TYR A 187 -19.64 -1.28 -7.89
CA TYR A 187 -20.79 -1.46 -8.80
C TYR A 187 -22.10 -0.99 -8.16
N GLY A 188 -22.33 -1.32 -6.89
CA GLY A 188 -23.50 -0.87 -6.13
C GLY A 188 -23.53 0.65 -5.96
N ILE A 189 -22.38 1.25 -5.64
CA ILE A 189 -22.24 2.71 -5.47
C ILE A 189 -22.49 3.45 -6.79
N ALA A 190 -21.95 2.94 -7.89
CA ALA A 190 -22.19 3.52 -9.22
C ALA A 190 -23.65 3.38 -9.66
N ARG A 191 -24.29 2.24 -9.37
CA ARG A 191 -25.72 2.03 -9.64
C ARG A 191 -26.60 2.93 -8.78
N ALA A 192 -26.19 3.23 -7.55
CA ALA A 192 -26.85 4.21 -6.68
C ALA A 192 -26.63 5.68 -7.12
N GLY A 193 -25.84 5.91 -8.17
CA GLY A 193 -25.65 7.22 -8.80
C GLY A 193 -24.39 7.97 -8.40
N ALA A 194 -23.54 7.40 -7.54
CA ALA A 194 -22.21 7.95 -7.24
C ALA A 194 -21.21 7.50 -8.31
N LYS A 195 -20.91 8.39 -9.26
CA LYS A 195 -20.07 8.12 -10.43
C LYS A 195 -18.80 8.97 -10.38
N GLY A 196 -17.70 8.43 -10.89
CA GLY A 196 -16.47 9.20 -11.06
C GLY A 196 -16.62 10.27 -12.15
N ASN A 197 -15.79 11.31 -12.05
CA ASN A 197 -15.86 12.46 -12.94
C ASN A 197 -15.44 12.18 -14.38
N ILE A 198 -14.43 11.31 -14.55
CA ILE A 198 -13.86 10.96 -15.86
C ILE A 198 -14.52 9.69 -16.40
N LEU A 199 -14.69 8.68 -15.55
CA LEU A 199 -15.32 7.41 -15.85
C LEU A 199 -16.29 7.06 -14.72
N THR A 200 -17.41 6.43 -15.06
CA THR A 200 -18.38 5.98 -14.06
C THR A 200 -17.74 4.97 -13.09
N LEU A 201 -17.03 3.99 -13.64
CA LEU A 201 -16.21 3.00 -12.92
C LEU A 201 -15.03 2.60 -13.80
N THR A 202 -13.94 2.15 -13.17
CA THR A 202 -12.80 1.53 -13.86
C THR A 202 -12.69 0.09 -13.38
N GLY A 203 -12.85 -0.87 -14.29
CA GLY A 203 -12.77 -2.31 -14.03
C GLY A 203 -12.54 -3.08 -15.32
N SER A 204 -11.94 -4.26 -15.24
CA SER A 204 -11.56 -5.07 -16.41
C SER A 204 -12.72 -5.86 -17.03
N SER A 205 -13.85 -6.01 -16.32
CA SER A 205 -15.06 -6.69 -16.81
C SER A 205 -16.24 -6.39 -15.89
N ASN A 206 -17.42 -6.11 -16.47
CA ASN A 206 -18.67 -6.06 -15.71
C ASN A 206 -19.00 -7.47 -15.16
N SER A 207 -19.49 -7.53 -13.92
CA SER A 207 -20.26 -8.67 -13.44
C SER A 207 -21.70 -8.52 -13.94
N ASP A 208 -22.02 -9.21 -15.03
CA ASP A 208 -23.41 -9.49 -15.42
C ASP A 208 -23.91 -10.75 -14.68
#